data_AF-A0A8I1ITN0-F1
#
_entry.id   AF-A0A8I1ITN0-F1
#
_cell.length_a   1.000
_cell.length_b   1.000
_cell.length_c   1.000
_cell.angle_alpha   90.00
_cell.angle_beta   90.00
_cell.angle_gamma   90.00
#
_symmetry.space_group_name_H-M   'P 1'
#
loop_
_entity.id
_entity.type
_entity.pdbx_description
1 polymer ?
#
loop_
_entity_poly.entity_id
_entity_poly.type
_entity_poly.pdbx_seq_one_letter_code
_entity_poly.pdbx_strand_id
1 'polypeptide(L)'
;MLETFEAKKPFYPLISFSVSVIVLIFGMLFSNNLFAFAFATAIFVLYSAFGLFKSTWKMTVAMAICGLIIGGLSFLTNRSLDAFWQTLLRMILLGLCAVPMVSTSPCDLTRCLAKLKCPRVITLGMLVTLKFIPVLVGEIKQIWEAMKVRGANMNWYRPSCIYRAFIIPLVMRIIGISDTLSLSLETRAFTLDDSTSSVYKVIKIKARDFVFLACVIVLCAGGGVMIWA
;
A
#
# COMPACT_ATOMS: atom_id res chain seq x y z
N MET A 1 -13.27 0.70 -1.68
CA MET A 1 -12.43 -0.10 -2.60
C MET A 1 -11.12 -0.62 -1.96
N LEU A 2 -10.65 -0.10 -0.82
CA LEU A 2 -9.45 -0.64 -0.14
C LEU A 2 -9.73 -1.79 0.86
N GLU A 3 -10.99 -2.07 1.19
CA GLU A 3 -11.37 -3.12 2.17
C GLU A 3 -11.21 -4.55 1.62
N THR A 4 -11.14 -4.73 0.29
CA THR A 4 -11.03 -6.04 -0.35
C THR A 4 -9.65 -6.69 -0.21
N PHE A 5 -8.65 -5.95 0.26
CA PHE A 5 -7.27 -6.40 0.47
C PHE A 5 -6.86 -6.43 1.95
N GLU A 6 -7.74 -6.04 2.89
CA GLU A 6 -7.40 -6.08 4.31
C GLU A 6 -7.29 -7.53 4.80
N ALA A 7 -6.12 -7.86 5.33
CA ALA A 7 -5.87 -9.17 5.92
C ALA A 7 -6.65 -9.32 7.23
N LYS A 8 -7.34 -10.46 7.38
CA LYS A 8 -8.13 -10.84 8.57
C LYS A 8 -7.31 -10.86 9.89
N LYS A 9 -5.98 -10.85 9.80
CA LYS A 9 -5.04 -10.74 10.94
C LYS A 9 -3.86 -9.83 10.56
N PRO A 10 -3.95 -8.50 10.73
CA PRO A 10 -2.88 -7.59 10.32
C PRO A 10 -1.58 -7.92 11.07
N PHE A 11 -0.49 -8.00 10.32
CA PHE A 11 0.88 -8.07 10.85
C PHE A 11 1.31 -6.68 11.32
N TYR A 12 2.40 -6.62 12.09
CA TYR A 12 3.00 -5.34 12.46
C TYR A 12 3.41 -4.56 11.18
N PRO A 13 2.91 -3.34 10.97
CA PRO A 13 3.11 -2.57 9.74
C PRO A 13 4.59 -2.36 9.38
N LEU A 14 5.41 -2.13 10.40
CA LEU A 14 6.84 -1.92 10.22
C LEU A 14 7.56 -3.18 9.74
N ILE A 15 7.14 -4.35 10.24
CA ILE A 15 7.67 -5.65 9.82
C ILE A 15 7.28 -5.93 8.38
N SER A 16 6.02 -5.66 8.03
CA SER A 16 5.53 -5.76 6.66
C SER A 16 6.33 -4.91 5.68
N PHE A 17 6.61 -3.65 6.04
CA PHE A 17 7.46 -2.75 5.26
C PHE A 17 8.89 -3.30 5.10
N SER A 18 9.51 -3.75 6.19
CA SER A 18 10.86 -4.32 6.14
C SER A 18 10.93 -5.58 5.28
N VAL A 19 9.93 -6.46 5.36
CA VAL A 19 9.85 -7.69 4.56
C VAL A 19 9.67 -7.36 3.08
N SER A 20 8.82 -6.39 2.72
CA SER A 20 8.70 -5.92 1.34
C SER A 20 10.03 -5.41 0.80
N VAL A 21 10.78 -4.59 1.56
CA VAL A 21 12.09 -4.09 1.13
C VAL A 21 13.11 -5.22 0.95
N ILE A 22 13.18 -6.16 1.90
CA ILE A 22 14.08 -7.32 1.81
C ILE A 22 13.75 -8.17 0.57
N VAL A 23 12.48 -8.50 0.36
CA VAL A 23 12.03 -9.29 -0.80
C VAL A 23 12.25 -8.56 -2.12
N LEU A 24 12.14 -7.23 -2.14
CA LEU A 24 12.47 -6.42 -3.32
C LEU A 24 13.96 -6.55 -3.67
N ILE A 25 14.85 -6.31 -2.70
CA ILE A 25 16.30 -6.32 -2.91
C ILE A 25 16.75 -7.70 -3.37
N PHE A 26 16.37 -8.75 -2.65
CA PHE A 26 16.73 -10.13 -3.00
C PHE A 26 16.03 -10.61 -4.28
N GLY A 27 14.79 -10.20 -4.52
CA GLY A 27 14.07 -10.52 -5.76
C GLY A 27 14.73 -9.92 -7.00
N MET A 28 15.28 -8.70 -6.90
CA MET A 28 16.02 -8.07 -8.00
C MET A 28 17.40 -8.72 -8.20
N LEU A 29 18.13 -9.02 -7.13
CA LEU A 29 19.43 -9.68 -7.18
C LEU A 29 19.36 -11.09 -7.79
N PHE A 30 18.31 -11.84 -7.48
CA PHE A 30 18.21 -13.25 -7.83
C PHE A 30 17.66 -13.53 -9.22
N SER A 31 17.20 -12.50 -9.94
CA SER A 31 16.45 -12.64 -11.18
C SER A 31 17.19 -13.34 -12.34
N ASN A 32 18.51 -13.45 -12.29
CA ASN A 32 19.29 -13.97 -13.42
C ASN A 32 19.49 -15.50 -13.39
N ASN A 33 19.17 -16.16 -12.27
CA ASN A 33 19.43 -17.60 -12.09
C ASN A 33 18.15 -18.43 -12.17
N LEU A 34 18.25 -19.68 -12.66
CA LEU A 34 17.12 -20.62 -12.70
C LEU A 34 16.52 -20.88 -11.31
N PHE A 35 17.34 -20.76 -10.26
CA PHE A 35 16.92 -20.88 -8.87
C PHE A 35 15.89 -19.80 -8.46
N ALA A 36 15.73 -18.70 -9.21
CA ALA A 36 14.71 -17.67 -9.00
C ALA A 36 13.28 -18.21 -8.90
N PHE A 37 12.98 -19.29 -9.61
CA PHE A 37 11.69 -19.97 -9.49
C PHE A 37 11.49 -20.62 -8.12
N ALA A 38 12.51 -21.27 -7.57
CA ALA A 38 12.46 -21.91 -6.27
C ALA A 38 12.25 -20.87 -5.15
N PHE A 39 12.89 -19.70 -5.25
CA PHE A 39 12.71 -18.63 -4.27
C PHE A 39 11.35 -17.94 -4.37
N ALA A 40 10.88 -17.64 -5.60
CA ALA A 40 9.55 -17.07 -5.80
C ALA A 40 8.44 -18.00 -5.27
N THR A 41 8.56 -19.30 -5.54
CA THR A 41 7.61 -20.30 -5.02
C THR A 41 7.72 -20.47 -3.50
N ALA A 42 8.92 -20.47 -2.92
CA ALA A 42 9.11 -20.53 -1.47
C ALA A 42 8.48 -19.32 -0.75
N ILE A 43 8.65 -18.10 -1.28
CA ILE A 43 8.01 -16.89 -0.75
C ILE A 43 6.49 -16.98 -0.88
N PHE A 44 5.97 -17.45 -2.02
CA PHE A 44 4.54 -17.63 -2.23
C PHE A 44 3.92 -18.62 -1.22
N VAL A 45 4.58 -19.76 -0.99
CA VAL A 45 4.16 -20.77 0.00
C VAL A 45 4.21 -20.18 1.42
N LEU A 46 5.24 -19.41 1.74
CA LEU A 46 5.35 -18.76 3.05
C LEU A 46 4.23 -17.74 3.27
N TYR A 47 3.91 -16.89 2.29
CA TYR A 47 2.78 -15.95 2.39
C TYR A 47 1.42 -16.66 2.48
N SER A 48 1.27 -17.80 1.81
CA SER A 48 0.11 -18.68 1.93
C SER A 48 -0.04 -19.21 3.36
N ALA A 49 1.04 -19.78 3.93
CA ALA A 49 1.06 -20.38 5.27
C ALA A 49 0.73 -19.39 6.39
N PHE A 50 1.14 -18.12 6.23
CA PHE A 50 0.88 -17.06 7.22
C PHE A 50 -0.50 -16.38 7.09
N GLY A 51 -1.36 -16.86 6.18
CA GLY A 51 -2.78 -16.48 6.10
C GLY A 51 -3.09 -15.30 5.17
N LEU A 52 -2.16 -14.90 4.31
CA LEU A 52 -2.33 -13.86 3.28
C LEU A 52 -2.78 -14.41 1.93
N PHE A 53 -3.34 -15.62 1.89
CA PHE A 53 -3.60 -16.38 0.67
C PHE A 53 -4.44 -15.63 -0.37
N LYS A 54 -5.52 -14.96 0.06
CA LYS A 54 -6.42 -14.23 -0.85
C LYS A 54 -5.77 -13.02 -1.52
N SER A 55 -4.92 -12.28 -0.80
CA SER A 55 -4.21 -11.12 -1.35
C SER A 55 -3.06 -11.57 -2.26
N THR A 56 -2.32 -12.58 -1.79
CA THR A 56 -1.18 -13.15 -2.53
C THR A 56 -1.62 -13.69 -3.87
N TRP A 57 -2.66 -14.55 -3.91
CA TRP A 57 -3.15 -15.15 -5.15
C TRP A 57 -3.63 -14.11 -6.15
N LYS A 58 -4.40 -13.11 -5.71
CA LYS A 58 -4.90 -12.06 -6.60
C LYS A 58 -3.77 -11.20 -7.20
N MET A 59 -2.80 -10.79 -6.37
CA MET A 59 -1.68 -9.98 -6.86
C MET A 59 -0.72 -10.76 -7.74
N THR A 60 -0.43 -12.01 -7.42
CA THR A 60 0.47 -12.85 -8.23
C THR A 60 -0.15 -13.18 -9.57
N VAL A 61 -1.46 -13.47 -9.63
CA VAL A 61 -2.16 -13.70 -10.90
C VAL A 61 -2.21 -12.43 -11.74
N ALA A 62 -2.54 -11.28 -11.14
CA ALA A 62 -2.55 -10.00 -11.87
C ALA A 62 -1.17 -9.66 -12.46
N MET A 63 -0.10 -9.81 -11.66
CA MET A 63 1.26 -9.50 -12.11
C MET A 63 1.83 -10.56 -13.05
N ALA A 64 1.40 -11.82 -12.95
CA ALA A 64 1.75 -12.86 -13.92
C ALA A 64 1.13 -12.56 -15.30
N ILE A 65 -0.11 -12.07 -15.36
CA ILE A 65 -0.75 -11.65 -16.63
C ILE A 65 0.00 -10.48 -17.25
N CYS A 66 0.31 -9.44 -16.47
CA CYS A 66 1.13 -8.32 -16.95
C CYS A 66 2.53 -8.79 -17.38
N GLY A 67 3.13 -9.71 -16.62
CA GLY A 67 4.39 -10.34 -16.97
C GLY A 67 4.33 -11.10 -18.29
N LEU A 68 3.25 -11.83 -18.57
CA LEU A 68 3.06 -12.55 -19.83
C LEU A 68 3.04 -11.60 -21.03
N ILE A 69 2.37 -10.46 -20.87
CA ILE A 69 2.29 -9.44 -21.93
C ILE A 69 3.67 -8.81 -22.17
N ILE A 70 4.36 -8.39 -21.11
CA ILE A 70 5.67 -7.72 -21.21
C ILE A 70 6.76 -8.70 -21.65
N GLY A 71 6.77 -9.90 -21.08
CA GLY A 71 7.67 -10.98 -21.46
C GLY A 71 7.47 -11.36 -22.92
N GLY A 72 6.21 -11.51 -23.37
CA GLY A 72 5.88 -11.80 -24.77
C GLY A 72 6.43 -10.76 -25.75
N LEU A 73 6.36 -9.47 -25.40
CA LEU A 73 7.05 -8.41 -26.15
C LEU A 73 8.57 -8.60 -26.16
N SER A 74 9.17 -8.93 -25.01
CA SER A 74 10.61 -9.13 -24.88
C SER A 74 11.12 -10.31 -25.71
N PHE A 75 10.34 -11.39 -25.81
CA PHE A 75 10.63 -12.52 -26.68
C PHE A 75 10.65 -12.12 -28.16
N LEU A 76 9.71 -11.28 -28.58
CA LEU A 76 9.62 -10.81 -29.96
C LEU A 76 10.81 -9.93 -30.35
N THR A 77 11.35 -9.15 -29.41
CA THR A 77 12.51 -8.27 -29.61
C THR A 77 13.85 -9.00 -29.57
N ASN A 78 14.13 -9.79 -28.53
CA ASN A 78 15.45 -10.39 -28.29
C ASN A 78 15.60 -11.81 -28.86
N ARG A 79 14.50 -12.44 -29.30
CA ARG A 79 14.45 -13.81 -29.87
C ARG A 79 15.18 -14.88 -29.04
N SER A 80 15.28 -14.66 -27.73
CA SER A 80 15.87 -15.57 -26.74
C SER A 80 14.82 -15.92 -25.70
N LEU A 81 14.69 -17.22 -25.39
CA LEU A 81 13.74 -17.72 -24.39
C LEU A 81 14.14 -17.35 -22.96
N ASP A 82 15.43 -17.12 -22.72
CA ASP A 82 15.94 -16.78 -21.39
C ASP A 82 15.48 -15.39 -20.93
N ALA A 83 15.46 -14.41 -21.83
CA ALA A 83 15.00 -13.06 -21.52
C ALA A 83 13.48 -13.02 -21.21
N PHE A 84 12.69 -13.86 -21.87
CA PHE A 84 11.26 -14.05 -21.58
C PHE A 84 11.05 -14.56 -20.15
N TRP A 85 11.79 -15.59 -19.77
CA TRP A 85 11.66 -16.23 -18.46
C TRP A 85 12.08 -15.30 -17.31
N GLN A 86 13.18 -14.56 -17.50
CA GLN A 86 13.65 -13.59 -16.52
C GLN A 86 12.67 -12.41 -16.33
N THR A 87 12.09 -11.88 -17.41
CA THR A 87 11.13 -10.77 -17.32
C THR A 87 9.83 -11.19 -16.66
N LEU A 88 9.33 -12.40 -16.94
CA LEU A 88 8.18 -12.97 -16.23
C LEU A 88 8.40 -13.07 -14.73
N LEU A 89 9.53 -13.65 -14.34
CA LEU A 89 9.90 -13.79 -12.93
C LEU A 89 9.98 -12.46 -12.21
N ARG A 90 10.62 -11.45 -12.82
CA ARG A 90 10.73 -10.11 -12.23
C ARG A 90 9.35 -9.54 -11.90
N MET A 91 8.40 -9.67 -12.83
CA MET A 91 7.03 -9.18 -12.61
C MET A 91 6.33 -9.93 -11.48
N ILE A 92 6.50 -11.25 -11.40
CA ILE A 92 5.94 -12.06 -10.29
C ILE A 92 6.57 -11.68 -8.95
N LEU A 93 7.89 -11.50 -8.89
CA LEU A 93 8.63 -11.10 -7.69
C LEU A 93 8.26 -9.69 -7.22
N LEU A 94 8.08 -8.74 -8.16
CA LEU A 94 7.56 -7.41 -7.85
C LEU A 94 6.14 -7.48 -7.26
N GLY A 95 5.29 -8.34 -7.82
CA GLY A 95 3.97 -8.62 -7.26
C GLY A 95 4.04 -9.15 -5.83
N LEU A 96 4.89 -10.15 -5.58
CA LEU A 96 5.10 -10.74 -4.26
C LEU A 96 5.65 -9.72 -3.25
N CYS A 97 6.56 -8.84 -3.67
CA CYS A 97 7.06 -7.75 -2.84
C CYS A 97 5.93 -6.81 -2.38
N ALA A 98 4.95 -6.51 -3.24
CA ALA A 98 3.88 -5.58 -2.92
C ALA A 98 2.82 -6.17 -1.96
N VAL A 99 2.72 -7.49 -1.84
CA VAL A 99 1.66 -8.18 -1.08
C VAL A 99 1.63 -7.77 0.41
N PRO A 100 2.74 -7.82 1.18
CA PRO A 100 2.74 -7.42 2.58
C PRO A 100 2.29 -5.96 2.76
N MET A 101 2.80 -5.06 1.91
CA MET A 101 2.50 -3.63 1.95
C MET A 101 1.01 -3.35 1.72
N VAL A 102 0.42 -3.94 0.67
CA VAL A 102 -1.00 -3.75 0.33
C VAL A 102 -1.93 -4.36 1.38
N SER A 103 -1.50 -5.43 2.04
CA SER A 103 -2.30 -6.09 3.08
C SER A 103 -2.37 -5.35 4.41
N THR A 104 -1.53 -4.31 4.58
CA THR A 104 -1.41 -3.53 5.81
C THR A 104 -2.23 -2.25 5.70
N SER A 105 -3.05 -1.95 6.71
CA SER A 105 -3.82 -0.70 6.70
C SER A 105 -2.89 0.52 6.87
N PRO A 106 -3.08 1.59 6.08
CA PRO A 106 -2.22 2.78 6.16
C PRO A 106 -2.36 3.49 7.50
N CYS A 107 -3.54 3.43 8.13
CA CYS A 107 -3.77 3.95 9.47
C CYS A 107 -2.91 3.25 10.53
N ASP A 108 -2.72 1.94 10.42
CA ASP A 108 -1.88 1.20 11.37
C ASP A 108 -0.39 1.51 11.13
N LEU A 109 0.05 1.72 9.88
CA LEU A 109 1.39 2.20 9.58
C LEU A 109 1.68 3.56 10.24
N THR A 110 0.78 4.54 10.09
CA THR A 110 0.94 5.86 10.71
C THR A 110 1.00 5.80 12.24
N ARG A 111 0.26 4.88 12.87
CA ARG A 111 0.35 4.63 14.31
C ARG A 111 1.70 4.04 14.73
N CYS A 112 2.29 3.19 13.91
CA CYS A 112 3.66 2.70 14.14
C CYS A 112 4.69 3.83 14.00
N LEU A 113 4.54 4.73 13.02
CA LEU A 113 5.40 5.91 12.91
C LEU A 113 5.29 6.84 14.13
N ALA A 114 4.09 7.00 14.69
CA ALA A 114 3.91 7.74 15.95
C ALA A 114 4.66 7.14 17.13
N LYS A 115 4.89 5.82 17.15
CA LYS A 115 5.72 5.14 18.16
C LYS A 115 7.22 5.35 17.95
N LEU A 116 7.66 5.63 16.72
CA LEU A 116 9.07 5.78 16.35
C LEU A 116 9.62 7.18 16.64
N LYS A 117 9.00 7.95 17.53
CA LYS A 117 9.36 9.35 17.86
C LYS A 117 9.30 10.31 16.66
N CYS A 118 8.49 10.02 15.64
CA CYS A 118 8.19 11.02 14.63
C CYS A 118 7.45 12.22 15.26
N PRO A 119 7.68 13.46 14.77
CA PRO A 119 7.03 14.63 15.32
C PRO A 119 5.51 14.49 15.25
N ARG A 120 4.87 14.81 16.38
CA ARG A 120 3.44 14.60 16.60
C ARG A 120 2.57 15.26 15.54
N VAL A 121 2.95 16.45 15.07
CA VAL A 121 2.27 17.20 14.00
C VAL A 121 2.14 16.38 12.73
N ILE A 122 3.22 15.70 12.30
CA ILE A 122 3.22 14.91 11.06
C ILE A 122 2.33 13.67 11.21
N THR A 123 2.46 12.96 12.32
CA THR A 123 1.72 11.72 12.55
C THR A 123 0.22 11.96 12.69
N LEU A 124 -0.16 13.04 13.38
CA LEU A 124 -1.56 13.45 13.51
C LEU A 124 -2.11 13.93 12.16
N GLY A 125 -1.37 14.75 11.43
CA GLY A 125 -1.74 15.20 10.09
C GLY A 125 -2.01 14.00 9.17
N MET A 126 -1.12 13.01 9.14
CA MET A 126 -1.32 11.77 8.38
C MET A 126 -2.56 10.97 8.82
N LEU A 127 -2.85 10.88 10.12
CA LEU A 127 -4.05 10.18 10.59
C LEU A 127 -5.34 10.90 10.20
N VAL A 128 -5.34 12.23 10.31
CA VAL A 128 -6.48 13.06 9.94
C VAL A 128 -6.72 12.97 8.43
N THR A 129 -5.67 13.11 7.61
CA THR A 129 -5.80 13.03 6.14
C THR A 129 -6.30 11.67 5.69
N LEU A 130 -5.75 10.57 6.21
CA LEU A 130 -6.20 9.22 5.86
C LEU A 130 -7.69 8.98 6.20
N LYS A 131 -8.17 9.55 7.31
CA LYS A 131 -9.60 9.51 7.68
C LYS A 131 -10.45 10.47 6.86
N PHE A 132 -9.86 11.58 6.40
CA PHE A 132 -10.55 12.58 5.61
C PHE A 132 -10.76 12.16 4.15
N ILE A 133 -9.88 11.35 3.57
CA ILE A 133 -10.03 10.82 2.20
C ILE A 133 -11.43 10.22 1.94
N PRO A 134 -11.97 9.28 2.74
CA PRO A 134 -13.29 8.72 2.48
C PRO A 134 -14.42 9.75 2.64
N VAL A 135 -14.28 10.72 3.56
CA VAL A 135 -15.22 11.84 3.70
C VAL A 135 -15.20 12.71 2.44
N LEU A 136 -14.02 13.08 1.97
CA LEU A 136 -13.81 13.88 0.78
C LEU A 136 -14.38 13.21 -0.48
N VAL A 137 -14.24 11.90 -0.63
CA VAL A 137 -14.87 11.13 -1.72
C VAL A 137 -16.40 11.24 -1.66
N GLY A 138 -16.98 11.22 -0.47
CA GLY A 138 -18.42 11.47 -0.26
C GLY A 138 -18.86 12.86 -0.70
N GLU A 139 -18.11 13.89 -0.31
CA GLU A 139 -18.35 15.29 -0.72
C GLU A 139 -18.24 15.45 -2.24
N ILE A 140 -17.20 14.90 -2.85
CA ILE A 140 -17.00 14.92 -4.30
C ILE A 140 -18.21 14.30 -4.99
N LYS A 141 -18.70 13.15 -4.51
CA LYS A 141 -19.86 12.47 -5.10
C LYS A 141 -21.14 13.30 -4.99
N GLN A 142 -21.40 13.91 -3.82
CA GLN A 142 -22.57 14.76 -3.61
C GLN A 142 -22.56 15.99 -4.52
N ILE A 143 -21.42 16.68 -4.62
CA ILE A 143 -21.29 17.85 -5.49
C ILE A 143 -21.45 17.42 -6.95
N TRP A 144 -20.88 16.26 -7.33
CA TRP A 144 -21.03 15.71 -8.68
C TRP A 144 -22.49 15.45 -9.05
N GLU A 145 -23.25 14.81 -8.16
CA GLU A 145 -24.66 14.53 -8.36
C GLU A 145 -25.49 15.83 -8.41
N ALA A 146 -25.21 16.79 -7.54
CA ALA A 146 -25.88 18.10 -7.55
C ALA A 146 -25.64 18.87 -8.85
N MET A 147 -24.43 18.83 -9.39
CA MET A 147 -24.11 19.46 -10.67
C MET A 147 -24.79 18.75 -11.86
N LYS A 148 -24.88 17.41 -11.81
CA LYS A 148 -25.60 16.62 -12.83
C LYS A 148 -27.08 17.01 -12.90
N VAL A 149 -27.73 17.22 -11.74
CA VAL A 149 -29.13 17.69 -11.66
C VAL A 149 -29.28 19.11 -12.21
N ARG A 150 -28.29 19.99 -12.01
CA ARG A 150 -28.28 21.36 -12.54
C ARG A 150 -28.02 21.45 -14.05
N GLY A 151 -27.88 20.31 -14.75
CA GLY A 151 -27.62 20.29 -16.19
C GLY A 151 -26.25 20.85 -16.58
N ALA A 152 -25.31 20.94 -15.63
CA ALA A 152 -23.95 21.37 -15.93
C ALA A 152 -23.29 20.35 -16.85
N ASN A 153 -23.10 20.73 -18.12
CA ASN A 153 -22.48 19.87 -19.11
C ASN A 153 -20.98 19.79 -18.80
N MET A 154 -20.54 18.75 -18.07
CA MET A 154 -19.12 18.47 -17.80
C MET A 154 -18.43 17.95 -19.06
N ASN A 155 -18.39 18.78 -20.09
CA ASN A 155 -17.50 18.50 -21.20
C ASN A 155 -16.10 18.92 -20.77
N TRP A 156 -15.13 17.99 -20.83
CA TRP A 156 -13.72 18.24 -20.49
C TRP A 156 -13.12 19.43 -21.24
N TYR A 157 -13.74 19.79 -22.38
CA TYR A 157 -13.40 20.92 -23.23
C TYR A 157 -13.71 22.32 -22.65
N ARG A 158 -14.40 22.46 -21.50
CA ARG A 158 -14.67 23.76 -20.85
C ARG A 158 -14.20 23.81 -19.40
N PRO A 159 -12.88 23.96 -19.15
CA PRO A 159 -12.30 23.95 -17.81
C PRO A 159 -12.81 25.10 -16.91
N SER A 160 -13.19 26.25 -17.49
CA SER A 160 -13.75 27.39 -16.75
C SER A 160 -15.10 27.08 -16.09
N CYS A 161 -15.93 26.25 -16.72
CA CYS A 161 -17.19 25.78 -16.15
C CYS A 161 -16.95 24.81 -14.99
N ILE A 162 -16.00 23.88 -15.15
CA ILE A 162 -15.65 22.90 -14.10
C ILE A 162 -15.10 23.62 -12.86
N TYR A 163 -14.23 24.61 -13.04
CA TYR A 163 -13.68 25.38 -11.93
C TYR A 163 -14.78 26.04 -11.09
N ARG A 164 -15.70 26.77 -11.75
CA ARG A 164 -16.77 27.49 -11.04
C ARG A 164 -17.82 26.57 -10.45
N ALA A 165 -18.20 25.51 -11.16
CA ALA A 165 -19.28 24.62 -10.76
C ALA A 165 -18.86 23.57 -9.73
N PHE A 166 -17.61 23.09 -9.78
CA PHE A 166 -17.12 22.00 -8.92
C PHE A 166 -16.08 22.44 -7.90
N ILE A 167 -15.00 23.09 -8.36
CA ILE A 167 -13.84 23.38 -7.49
C ILE A 167 -14.19 24.40 -6.41
N ILE A 168 -14.90 25.47 -6.75
CA ILE A 168 -15.28 26.50 -5.78
C ILE A 168 -16.13 25.90 -4.65
N PRO A 169 -17.25 25.19 -4.91
CA PRO A 169 -18.02 24.55 -3.83
C PRO A 169 -17.22 23.52 -3.02
N LEU A 170 -16.34 22.75 -3.67
CA LEU A 170 -15.52 21.74 -3.00
C LEU A 170 -14.55 22.40 -2.02
N VAL A 171 -13.86 23.48 -2.42
CA VAL A 171 -12.93 24.21 -1.54
C VAL A 171 -13.68 24.83 -0.37
N MET A 172 -14.83 25.46 -0.60
CA MET A 172 -15.65 26.01 0.48
C MET A 172 -16.08 24.93 1.49
N ARG A 173 -16.42 23.73 0.99
CA ARG A 173 -16.75 22.59 1.85
C ARG A 173 -15.55 22.11 2.66
N ILE A 174 -14.37 22.00 2.05
CA ILE A 174 -13.13 21.57 2.74
C ILE A 174 -12.75 22.57 3.83
N ILE A 175 -12.82 23.88 3.56
CA ILE A 175 -12.56 24.93 4.56
C ILE A 175 -13.50 24.77 5.76
N GLY A 176 -14.82 24.66 5.52
CA GLY A 176 -15.79 24.46 6.60
C GLY A 176 -15.56 23.18 7.42
N ILE A 177 -15.14 22.08 6.77
CA ILE A 177 -14.80 20.84 7.50
C ILE A 177 -13.51 21.04 8.32
N SER A 178 -12.53 21.77 7.79
CA SER A 178 -11.29 22.09 8.52
C SER A 178 -11.59 22.93 9.77
N ASP A 179 -12.42 23.97 9.64
CA ASP A 179 -12.78 24.86 10.76
C ASP A 179 -13.54 24.10 11.85
N THR A 180 -14.53 23.29 11.46
CA THR A 180 -15.28 22.45 12.41
C THR A 180 -14.40 21.40 13.08
N LEU A 181 -13.43 20.83 12.35
CA LEU A 181 -12.45 19.92 12.92
C LEU A 181 -11.54 20.64 13.93
N SER A 182 -11.01 21.82 13.59
CA SER A 182 -10.16 22.62 14.47
C SER A 182 -10.90 23.01 15.75
N LEU A 183 -12.11 23.54 15.62
CA LEU A 183 -12.95 23.91 16.76
C LEU A 183 -13.31 22.68 17.62
N SER A 184 -13.55 21.51 17.01
CA SER A 184 -13.75 20.26 17.75
C SER A 184 -12.48 19.78 18.48
N LEU A 185 -11.29 20.08 17.96
CA LEU A 185 -10.03 19.75 18.62
C LEU A 185 -9.76 20.69 19.80
N GLU A 186 -10.02 22.00 19.62
CA GLU A 186 -9.88 23.02 20.66
C GLU A 186 -10.83 22.77 21.84
N THR A 187 -12.11 22.48 21.57
CA THR A 187 -13.10 22.13 22.60
C THR A 187 -12.77 20.86 23.39
N ARG A 188 -11.94 19.97 22.83
CA ARG A 188 -11.42 18.78 23.50
C ARG A 188 -10.07 19.03 24.19
N ALA A 189 -9.65 20.28 24.30
CA ALA A 189 -8.36 20.71 24.85
C ALA A 189 -7.17 19.99 24.18
N PHE A 190 -7.25 19.76 22.86
CA PHE A 190 -6.18 19.09 22.14
C PHE A 190 -4.98 20.03 21.96
N THR A 191 -3.88 19.72 22.65
CA THR A 191 -2.62 20.46 22.51
C THR A 191 -1.63 19.70 21.63
N LEU A 192 -0.86 20.45 20.84
CA LEU A 192 0.24 19.92 20.02
C LEU A 192 1.53 19.74 20.82
N ASP A 193 1.57 20.29 22.03
CA ASP A 193 2.70 20.19 22.95
C ASP A 193 2.96 18.72 23.35
N ASP A 194 4.15 18.44 23.90
CA ASP A 194 4.59 17.09 24.31
C ASP A 194 3.81 16.54 25.54
N SER A 195 2.60 17.04 25.76
CA SER A 195 1.65 16.60 26.77
C SER A 195 1.24 15.14 26.54
N THR A 196 1.21 14.37 27.62
CA THR A 196 0.92 12.93 27.61
C THR A 196 -0.41 12.64 26.94
N SER A 197 -0.35 12.14 25.71
CA SER A 197 -1.54 11.90 24.90
C SER A 197 -1.81 10.41 24.74
N SER A 198 -3.01 10.00 25.13
CA SER A 198 -3.42 8.60 25.13
C SER A 198 -3.73 8.13 23.71
N VAL A 199 -2.87 7.29 23.14
CA VAL A 199 -3.15 6.61 21.88
C VAL A 199 -4.05 5.40 22.14
N TYR A 200 -5.34 5.53 21.81
CA TYR A 200 -6.36 4.50 22.11
C TYR A 200 -6.08 3.12 21.50
N LYS A 201 -5.57 3.06 20.25
CA LYS A 201 -5.21 1.80 19.60
C LYS A 201 -3.70 1.62 19.57
N VAL A 202 -3.19 0.91 20.57
CA VAL A 202 -1.78 0.53 20.64
C VAL A 202 -1.56 -0.74 19.82
N ILE A 203 -0.78 -0.63 18.75
CA ILE A 203 -0.36 -1.78 17.96
C ILE A 203 0.73 -2.50 18.76
N LYS A 204 0.41 -3.70 19.25
CA LYS A 204 1.36 -4.56 19.96
C LYS A 204 2.02 -5.51 18.96
N ILE A 205 3.33 -5.66 19.09
CA ILE A 205 4.10 -6.66 18.34
C ILE A 205 3.67 -8.04 18.84
N LYS A 206 3.35 -8.95 17.92
CA LYS A 206 3.05 -10.35 18.26
C LYS A 206 4.26 -11.22 17.93
N ALA A 207 4.50 -12.27 18.72
CA ALA A 207 5.59 -13.22 18.48
C ALA A 207 5.56 -13.84 17.07
N ARG A 208 4.35 -14.03 16.51
CA ARG A 208 4.13 -14.47 15.13
C ARG A 208 4.81 -13.57 14.09
N ASP A 209 4.88 -12.26 14.33
CA ASP A 209 5.46 -11.32 13.38
C ASP A 209 7.00 -11.45 13.34
N PHE A 210 7.61 -11.80 14.48
CA PHE A 210 9.04 -12.09 14.57
C PHE A 210 9.40 -13.40 13.87
N VAL A 211 8.58 -14.45 14.07
CA VAL A 211 8.74 -15.74 13.36
C VAL A 211 8.65 -15.54 11.85
N PHE A 212 7.67 -14.74 11.38
CA PHE A 212 7.53 -14.42 9.96
C PHE A 212 8.79 -13.74 9.39
N LEU A 213 9.29 -12.71 10.08
CA LEU A 213 10.50 -11.99 9.67
C LEU A 213 11.73 -12.90 9.66
N ALA A 214 11.91 -13.74 10.68
CA ALA A 214 13.00 -14.70 10.75
C ALA A 214 12.94 -15.70 9.58
N CYS A 215 11.77 -16.25 9.26
CA CYS A 215 11.63 -17.18 8.13
C CYS A 215 11.94 -16.52 6.79
N VAL A 216 11.54 -15.26 6.58
CA VAL A 216 11.89 -14.51 5.35
C VAL A 216 13.40 -14.31 5.24
N ILE A 217 14.07 -13.93 6.34
CA ILE A 217 15.52 -13.74 6.35
C ILE A 217 16.24 -15.06 6.05
N VAL A 218 15.81 -16.18 6.65
CA VAL A 218 16.38 -17.50 6.39
C VAL A 218 16.20 -17.91 4.93
N LEU A 219 15.04 -17.65 4.32
CA LEU A 219 14.81 -17.91 2.90
C LEU A 219 15.71 -17.03 2.00
N CYS A 220 15.89 -15.75 2.34
CA CYS A 220 16.76 -14.86 1.59
C CYS A 220 18.23 -15.25 1.71
N ALA A 221 18.67 -15.62 2.91
CA ALA A 221 20.04 -16.09 3.15
C ALA A 221 20.30 -17.43 2.45
N GLY A 222 19.38 -18.39 2.54
CA GLY A 222 19.48 -19.68 1.84
C GLY A 222 19.49 -19.52 0.32
N GLY A 223 18.66 -18.63 -0.23
CA GLY A 223 18.68 -18.27 -1.64
C GLY A 223 20.02 -17.64 -2.05
N GLY A 224 20.59 -16.76 -1.21
CA GLY A 224 21.90 -16.15 -1.43
C GLY A 224 23.05 -17.16 -1.46
N VAL A 225 23.06 -18.12 -0.53
CA VAL A 225 24.10 -19.16 -0.44
C VAL A 225 24.07 -20.08 -1.67
N MET A 226 22.89 -20.45 -2.18
CA MET A 226 22.76 -21.28 -3.38
C MET A 226 23.23 -20.61 -4.69
N ILE A 227 23.48 -19.30 -4.68
CA ILE A 227 24.03 -18.58 -5.85
C ILE A 227 25.56 -18.61 -5.85
N TRP A 228 26.14 -18.56 -4.65
CA TRP A 228 27.59 -18.42 -4.44
C TRP A 228 28.31 -19.76 -4.28
N ALA A 229 27.56 -20.86 -4.13
CA ALA A 229 28.06 -22.24 -4.08
C ALA A 229 27.93 -22.90 -5.46
#